data_AF-A0A968TWE8-F1
#
_entry.id   AF-A0A968TWE8-F1
#
_cell.length_a   1.000
_cell.length_b   1.000
_cell.length_c   1.000
_cell.angle_alpha   90.00
_cell.angle_beta   90.00
_cell.angle_gamma   90.00
#
_symmetry.space_group_name_H-M   'P 1'
#
loop_
_entity.id
_entity.type
_entity.pdbx_description
1 polymer ?
#
loop_
_entity_poly.entity_id
_entity_poly.type
_entity_poly.pdbx_seq_one_letter_code
_entity_poly.pdbx_strand_id
1 'polypeptide(L)'
;MTYRWIVRDTAGNVLETEPQLVTYQDTRFPWQERTDRGVTVYWYEGGDAFGDELIGTAGRALDRLQAELGATVTDPIKIYIYANGADMRDALRSNSVEWVGGQAFPSLGIVLGIVAPGNIAEARRIIPHELSHQVLHQALDNPYGGWPLWFDEGLAVFNQETPDASFPVMLDEAARNAELIPLEALAASFPADTERALLSYAQSGSVLAYIINEYGTEAIREMSDGFREAEPVEEVIQDVFGKTIDEFDAEWRSTLPAPRVAPAPPQRGPARAPVDRFTDEPIIPGSQTGRGLPGFGLLSQQNDDDTDLPPGVADGGGLPPTSVLAFIAIGCAGLLVMTGIVLFVTVRVLQAARSG
;
A
#
# COMPACT_ATOMS: atom_id res chain seq x y z
N MET A 1 2.53 5.89 -24.22
CA MET A 1 2.16 7.25 -23.76
C MET A 1 1.84 8.11 -24.97
N THR A 2 0.74 8.86 -24.94
CA THR A 2 0.44 9.86 -25.97
C THR A 2 0.54 11.25 -25.35
N TYR A 3 1.24 12.18 -26.00
CA TYR A 3 1.41 13.55 -25.52
C TYR A 3 1.14 14.56 -26.63
N ARG A 4 0.70 15.77 -26.28
CA ARG A 4 0.55 16.88 -27.22
C ARG A 4 1.00 18.17 -26.56
N TRP A 5 1.49 19.11 -27.36
CA TRP A 5 1.84 20.44 -26.89
C TRP A 5 0.61 21.35 -26.94
N ILE A 6 0.36 22.07 -25.85
CA ILE A 6 -0.60 23.17 -25.81
C ILE A 6 0.22 24.45 -25.64
N VAL A 7 0.46 25.15 -26.75
CA VAL A 7 1.22 26.40 -26.76
C VAL A 7 0.24 27.55 -26.58
N ARG A 8 0.48 28.40 -25.56
CA ARG A 8 -0.26 29.65 -25.35
C ARG A 8 0.64 30.84 -25.62
N ASP A 9 0.19 31.79 -26.42
CA ASP A 9 0.91 33.05 -26.64
C ASP A 9 0.49 34.15 -25.64
N THR A 10 1.21 35.28 -25.66
CA THR A 10 0.93 36.43 -24.78
C THR A 10 -0.35 37.20 -25.13
N ALA A 11 -1.00 36.89 -26.26
CA ALA A 11 -2.30 37.44 -26.65
C ALA A 11 -3.46 36.52 -26.25
N GLY A 12 -3.17 35.34 -25.66
CA GLY A 12 -4.16 34.36 -25.22
C GLY A 12 -4.56 33.33 -26.30
N ASN A 13 -3.93 33.36 -27.48
CA ASN A 13 -4.18 32.34 -28.51
C ASN A 13 -3.62 30.99 -28.05
N VAL A 14 -4.30 29.90 -28.43
CA VAL A 14 -3.91 28.53 -28.11
C VAL A 14 -3.66 27.76 -29.40
N LEU A 15 -2.50 27.11 -29.50
CA LEU A 15 -2.20 26.11 -30.52
C LEU A 15 -2.04 24.75 -29.83
N GLU A 16 -2.92 23.81 -30.14
CA GLU A 16 -2.75 22.40 -29.78
C GLU A 16 -2.09 21.66 -30.95
N THR A 17 -1.04 20.88 -30.67
CA THR A 17 -0.43 20.01 -31.70
C THR A 17 -1.16 18.67 -31.79
N GLU A 18 -0.99 17.99 -32.91
CA GLU A 18 -1.40 16.59 -33.06
C GLU A 18 -0.79 15.72 -31.95
N PRO A 19 -1.55 14.76 -31.39
CA PRO A 19 -1.04 13.81 -30.41
C PRO A 19 0.13 12.98 -30.99
N GLN A 20 1.24 12.98 -30.26
CA GLN A 20 2.45 12.23 -30.58
C GLN A 20 2.54 11.00 -29.67
N LEU A 21 2.82 9.83 -30.24
CA LEU A 21 3.04 8.61 -29.48
C LEU A 21 4.51 8.51 -29.05
N VAL A 22 4.74 8.31 -27.75
CA VAL A 22 6.02 7.84 -27.19
C VAL A 22 5.81 6.43 -26.66
N THR A 23 6.52 5.50 -27.29
CA THR A 23 6.76 4.16 -26.75
C THR A 23 7.89 4.28 -25.73
N TYR A 24 7.63 3.87 -24.49
CA TYR A 24 8.70 3.60 -23.55
C TYR A 24 9.32 2.25 -23.92
N GLN A 25 10.59 2.25 -24.30
CA GLN A 25 11.35 1.03 -24.54
C GLN A 25 12.80 1.30 -24.13
N ASP A 26 13.30 0.51 -23.18
CA ASP A 26 14.66 0.64 -22.69
C ASP A 26 15.65 0.20 -23.77
N THR A 27 16.38 1.15 -24.34
CA THR A 27 17.31 0.89 -25.46
C THR A 27 18.62 0.24 -25.02
N ARG A 28 18.81 -0.08 -23.73
CA ARG A 28 20.01 -0.77 -23.22
C ARG A 28 20.07 -2.23 -23.64
N PHE A 29 18.92 -2.86 -23.92
CA PHE A 29 18.80 -4.30 -24.13
C PHE A 29 18.26 -4.67 -25.53
N PRO A 30 18.73 -5.77 -26.14
CA PRO A 30 18.20 -6.30 -27.39
C PRO A 30 16.91 -7.10 -27.12
N TRP A 31 15.81 -6.41 -26.87
CA TRP A 31 14.52 -7.02 -26.57
C TRP A 31 14.03 -7.94 -27.70
N GLN A 32 13.70 -9.18 -27.33
CA GLN A 32 12.85 -10.11 -28.07
C GLN A 32 11.38 -9.86 -27.66
N GLU A 33 10.42 -10.27 -28.50
CA GLU A 33 9.00 -10.13 -28.19
C GLU A 33 8.14 -11.35 -28.60
N ARG A 34 7.01 -11.51 -27.90
CA ARG A 34 5.86 -12.34 -28.26
C ARG A 34 4.58 -11.54 -27.99
N THR A 35 3.59 -11.68 -28.86
CA THR A 35 2.28 -11.05 -28.67
C THR A 35 1.17 -12.09 -28.80
N ASP A 36 0.22 -12.07 -27.88
CA ASP A 36 -1.03 -12.83 -27.91
C ASP A 36 -2.18 -11.95 -27.40
N ARG A 37 -3.31 -11.92 -28.12
CA ARG A 37 -4.56 -11.23 -27.71
C ARG A 37 -4.41 -9.82 -27.11
N GLY A 38 -3.49 -9.01 -27.63
CA GLY A 38 -3.24 -7.63 -27.17
C GLY A 38 -2.24 -7.50 -26.02
N VAL A 39 -1.77 -8.61 -25.45
CA VAL A 39 -0.65 -8.65 -24.50
C VAL A 39 0.64 -8.92 -25.27
N THR A 40 1.65 -8.07 -25.09
CA THR A 40 3.01 -8.28 -25.61
C THR A 40 3.98 -8.47 -24.46
N VAL A 41 4.73 -9.57 -24.46
CA VAL A 41 5.83 -9.80 -23.53
C VAL A 41 7.17 -9.53 -24.23
N TYR A 42 8.01 -8.74 -23.57
CA TYR A 42 9.37 -8.39 -23.95
C TYR A 42 10.37 -9.01 -22.98
N TRP A 43 11.42 -9.67 -23.46
CA TRP A 43 12.57 -10.14 -22.66
C TRP A 43 13.86 -10.01 -23.46
N TYR A 44 15.03 -9.89 -22.82
CA TYR A 44 16.32 -9.83 -23.53
C TYR A 44 17.25 -11.03 -23.26
N GLU A 45 17.04 -11.77 -22.17
CA GLU A 45 17.86 -12.92 -21.81
C GLU A 45 17.00 -14.20 -21.70
N GLY A 46 17.50 -15.30 -22.25
CA GLY A 46 16.74 -16.53 -22.48
C GLY A 46 16.34 -16.71 -23.96
N GLY A 47 16.15 -17.97 -24.36
CA GLY A 47 15.77 -18.35 -25.73
C GLY A 47 14.26 -18.45 -25.94
N ASP A 48 13.85 -18.80 -27.16
CA ASP A 48 12.43 -18.83 -27.58
C ASP A 48 11.50 -19.57 -26.61
N ALA A 49 11.90 -20.76 -26.13
CA ALA A 49 11.09 -21.56 -25.20
C ALA A 49 10.82 -20.86 -23.85
N PHE A 50 11.65 -19.91 -23.43
CA PHE A 50 11.37 -19.06 -22.27
C PHE A 50 10.34 -17.99 -22.63
N GLY A 51 10.52 -17.28 -23.75
CA GLY A 51 9.54 -16.32 -24.27
C GLY A 51 8.15 -16.92 -24.48
N ASP A 52 8.09 -18.15 -24.99
CA ASP A 52 6.84 -18.89 -25.22
C ASP A 52 6.13 -19.27 -23.89
N GLU A 53 6.87 -19.58 -22.82
CA GLU A 53 6.29 -19.80 -21.48
C GLU A 53 5.85 -18.48 -20.81
N LEU A 54 6.58 -17.37 -21.02
CA LEU A 54 6.18 -16.06 -20.50
C LEU A 54 4.85 -15.59 -21.12
N ILE A 55 4.72 -15.62 -22.46
CA ILE A 55 3.46 -15.25 -23.13
C ILE A 55 2.35 -16.27 -22.85
N GLY A 56 2.67 -17.56 -22.74
CA GLY A 56 1.72 -18.60 -22.36
C GLY A 56 1.17 -18.40 -20.95
N THR A 57 2.00 -17.95 -20.01
CA THR A 57 1.59 -17.58 -18.64
C THR A 57 0.70 -16.34 -18.64
N ALA A 58 1.10 -15.28 -19.36
CA ALA A 58 0.30 -14.07 -19.51
C ALA A 58 -1.09 -14.35 -20.12
N GLY A 59 -1.14 -15.21 -21.16
CA GLY A 59 -2.39 -15.60 -21.81
C GLY A 59 -3.34 -16.37 -20.89
N ARG A 60 -2.84 -17.30 -20.05
CA ARG A 60 -3.67 -18.04 -19.08
C ARG A 60 -4.18 -17.13 -17.97
N ALA A 61 -3.33 -16.24 -17.46
CA ALA A 61 -3.72 -15.25 -16.46
C ALA A 61 -4.79 -14.29 -17.01
N LEU A 62 -4.64 -13.83 -18.25
CA LEU A 62 -5.63 -12.98 -18.93
C LEU A 62 -7.00 -13.67 -19.07
N ASP A 63 -7.03 -14.94 -19.48
CA ASP A 63 -8.28 -15.71 -19.59
C ASP A 63 -8.98 -15.85 -18.24
N ARG A 64 -8.22 -16.11 -17.17
CA ARG A 64 -8.73 -16.24 -15.81
C ARG A 64 -9.27 -14.91 -15.28
N LEU A 65 -8.49 -13.83 -15.36
CA LEU A 65 -8.86 -12.51 -14.85
C LEU A 65 -10.09 -11.93 -15.55
N GLN A 66 -10.20 -12.08 -16.87
CA GLN A 66 -11.39 -11.65 -17.61
C GLN A 66 -12.64 -12.45 -17.22
N ALA A 67 -12.49 -13.75 -16.95
CA ALA A 67 -13.60 -14.59 -16.48
C ALA A 67 -13.98 -14.28 -15.01
N GLU A 68 -13.02 -13.97 -14.15
CA GLU A 68 -13.23 -13.60 -12.74
C GLU A 68 -13.92 -12.23 -12.62
N LEU A 69 -13.48 -11.22 -13.38
CA LEU A 69 -14.01 -9.85 -13.35
C LEU A 69 -15.23 -9.63 -14.26
N GLY A 70 -15.56 -10.58 -15.13
CA GLY A 70 -16.65 -10.42 -16.12
C GLY A 70 -16.35 -9.39 -17.22
N ALA A 71 -15.11 -8.92 -17.32
CA ALA A 71 -14.68 -7.85 -18.22
C ALA A 71 -13.86 -8.37 -19.41
N THR A 72 -13.77 -7.58 -20.48
CA THR A 72 -12.85 -7.83 -21.61
C THR A 72 -11.93 -6.63 -21.75
N VAL A 73 -10.62 -6.85 -21.64
CA VAL A 73 -9.63 -5.78 -21.85
C VAL A 73 -9.40 -5.56 -23.33
N THR A 74 -9.20 -4.30 -23.70
CA THR A 74 -9.05 -3.89 -25.11
C THR A 74 -7.84 -3.01 -25.37
N ASP A 75 -7.30 -2.35 -24.34
CA ASP A 75 -6.08 -1.58 -24.47
C ASP A 75 -4.83 -2.49 -24.38
N PRO A 76 -3.83 -2.33 -25.25
CA PRO A 76 -2.66 -3.20 -25.28
C PRO A 76 -1.85 -3.17 -23.99
N ILE A 77 -1.50 -4.35 -23.47
CA ILE A 77 -0.69 -4.51 -22.26
C ILE A 77 0.73 -4.96 -22.66
N LYS A 78 1.76 -4.30 -22.12
CA LYS A 78 3.17 -4.56 -22.41
C LYS A 78 3.93 -4.98 -21.16
N ILE A 79 4.41 -6.21 -21.13
CA ILE A 79 5.12 -6.80 -20.02
C ILE A 79 6.61 -6.84 -20.35
N TYR A 80 7.45 -6.14 -19.59
CA TYR A 80 8.92 -6.12 -19.76
C TYR A 80 9.58 -6.94 -18.66
N ILE A 81 10.22 -8.04 -19.06
CA ILE A 81 10.88 -9.01 -18.18
C ILE A 81 12.39 -8.76 -18.16
N TYR A 82 12.89 -8.31 -17.02
CA TYR A 82 14.31 -8.15 -16.72
C TYR A 82 14.87 -9.42 -16.10
N ALA A 83 16.11 -9.78 -16.44
CA ALA A 83 16.76 -10.97 -15.92
C ALA A 83 17.12 -10.85 -14.42
N ASN A 84 17.27 -9.62 -13.92
CA ASN A 84 17.63 -9.31 -12.54
C ASN A 84 17.16 -7.91 -12.12
N GLY A 85 17.12 -7.65 -10.81
CA GLY A 85 16.66 -6.36 -10.27
C GLY A 85 17.61 -5.18 -10.45
N ALA A 86 18.89 -5.39 -10.77
CA ALA A 86 19.79 -4.27 -11.07
C ALA A 86 19.41 -3.63 -12.42
N ASP A 87 19.20 -4.48 -13.44
CA ASP A 87 18.74 -4.03 -14.76
C ASP A 87 17.37 -3.34 -14.68
N MET A 88 16.43 -3.86 -13.87
CA MET A 88 15.12 -3.22 -13.67
C MET A 88 15.20 -1.88 -12.93
N ARG A 89 15.97 -1.77 -11.84
CA ARG A 89 16.05 -0.52 -11.05
C ARG A 89 16.56 0.67 -11.86
N ASP A 90 17.51 0.44 -12.76
CA ASP A 90 18.00 1.47 -13.69
C ASP A 90 16.94 1.92 -14.71
N ALA A 91 15.90 1.11 -14.97
CA ALA A 91 14.76 1.45 -15.80
C ALA A 91 13.61 2.14 -15.03
N LEU A 92 13.73 2.27 -13.71
CA LEU A 92 12.78 3.00 -12.87
C LEU A 92 13.26 4.45 -12.63
N ARG A 93 12.32 5.33 -12.27
CA ARG A 93 12.68 6.70 -11.85
C ARG A 93 13.32 6.65 -10.46
N SER A 94 14.31 7.51 -10.23
CA SER A 94 14.88 7.71 -8.89
C SER A 94 13.76 7.93 -7.86
N ASN A 95 13.81 7.18 -6.75
CA ASN A 95 12.80 7.11 -5.68
C ASN A 95 11.54 6.27 -5.95
N SER A 96 11.52 5.39 -6.97
CA SER A 96 10.56 4.27 -7.02
C SER A 96 10.77 3.34 -5.83
N VAL A 97 9.71 3.06 -5.05
CA VAL A 97 9.75 2.05 -3.99
C VAL A 97 9.73 0.66 -4.64
N GLU A 98 10.72 -0.17 -4.31
CA GLU A 98 10.87 -1.53 -4.83
C GLU A 98 9.98 -2.49 -4.01
N TRP A 99 8.87 -2.94 -4.59
CA TRP A 99 8.10 -4.09 -4.10
C TRP A 99 8.52 -5.38 -4.84
N VAL A 100 8.10 -6.54 -4.31
CA VAL A 100 8.84 -7.81 -4.47
C VAL A 100 8.70 -8.45 -5.85
N GLY A 101 9.50 -7.98 -6.80
CA GLY A 101 9.78 -8.64 -8.07
C GLY A 101 9.14 -8.02 -9.30
N GLY A 102 8.25 -7.03 -9.17
CA GLY A 102 7.56 -6.43 -10.30
C GLY A 102 6.92 -5.07 -9.98
N GLN A 103 6.36 -4.45 -11.02
CA GLN A 103 5.55 -3.23 -10.90
C GLN A 103 4.67 -3.00 -12.14
N ALA A 104 3.36 -2.92 -11.93
CA ALA A 104 2.39 -2.43 -12.89
C ALA A 104 2.33 -0.89 -12.95
N PHE A 105 2.12 -0.36 -14.16
CA PHE A 105 1.82 1.04 -14.46
C PHE A 105 0.53 1.11 -15.31
N PRO A 106 -0.66 1.02 -14.68
CA PRO A 106 -1.94 0.90 -15.40
C PRO A 106 -2.20 1.96 -16.45
N SER A 107 -2.04 3.24 -16.09
CA SER A 107 -2.20 4.39 -17.02
C SER A 107 -1.26 4.41 -18.23
N LEU A 108 -0.29 3.50 -18.31
CA LEU A 108 0.61 3.33 -19.46
C LEU A 108 0.41 2.00 -20.21
N GLY A 109 -0.40 1.08 -19.68
CA GLY A 109 -0.50 -0.30 -20.17
C GLY A 109 0.83 -1.06 -20.03
N ILE A 110 1.66 -0.74 -19.03
CA ILE A 110 3.00 -1.33 -18.84
C ILE A 110 3.07 -2.14 -17.56
N VAL A 111 3.72 -3.30 -17.62
CA VAL A 111 4.17 -4.10 -16.48
C VAL A 111 5.69 -4.26 -16.59
N LEU A 112 6.40 -4.13 -15.48
CA LEU A 112 7.80 -4.54 -15.36
C LEU A 112 7.87 -5.75 -14.41
N GLY A 113 8.74 -6.71 -14.68
CA GLY A 113 8.94 -7.87 -13.81
C GLY A 113 10.38 -8.39 -13.85
N ILE A 114 10.84 -8.99 -12.77
CA ILE A 114 12.15 -9.63 -12.64
C ILE A 114 11.95 -11.14 -12.74
N VAL A 115 12.40 -11.75 -13.84
CA VAL A 115 12.40 -13.21 -14.00
C VAL A 115 13.73 -13.63 -14.61
N ALA A 116 14.54 -14.32 -13.81
CA ALA A 116 15.78 -14.93 -14.30
C ALA A 116 15.47 -15.97 -15.41
N PRO A 117 16.28 -16.07 -16.48
CA PRO A 117 16.01 -16.98 -17.59
C PRO A 117 15.77 -18.42 -17.15
N GLY A 118 14.62 -18.98 -17.55
CA GLY A 118 14.23 -20.34 -17.19
C GLY A 118 13.65 -20.51 -15.77
N ASN A 119 13.54 -19.45 -14.97
CA ASN A 119 12.82 -19.48 -13.70
C ASN A 119 11.29 -19.42 -13.93
N ILE A 120 10.73 -20.53 -14.38
CA ILE A 120 9.30 -20.64 -14.74
C ILE A 120 8.40 -20.47 -13.52
N ALA A 121 8.84 -20.88 -12.34
CA ALA A 121 8.12 -20.67 -11.09
C ALA A 121 7.91 -19.17 -10.81
N GLU A 122 8.95 -18.36 -11.00
CA GLU A 122 8.84 -16.90 -10.80
C GLU A 122 8.02 -16.23 -11.92
N ALA A 123 8.15 -16.66 -13.18
CA ALA A 123 7.25 -16.20 -14.25
C ALA A 123 5.78 -16.41 -13.88
N ARG A 124 5.45 -17.60 -13.38
CA ARG A 124 4.12 -18.03 -12.94
C ARG A 124 3.66 -17.40 -11.62
N ARG A 125 4.55 -16.76 -10.87
CA ARG A 125 4.21 -15.91 -9.72
C ARG A 125 3.96 -14.46 -10.18
N ILE A 126 4.94 -13.83 -10.82
CA ILE A 126 4.93 -12.38 -11.05
C ILE A 126 4.06 -11.94 -12.22
N ILE A 127 4.00 -12.70 -13.33
CA ILE A 127 3.20 -12.30 -14.50
C ILE A 127 1.69 -12.25 -14.16
N PRO A 128 1.08 -13.28 -13.54
CA PRO A 128 -0.33 -13.20 -13.17
C PRO A 128 -0.61 -12.11 -12.14
N HIS A 129 0.30 -11.91 -11.18
CA HIS A 129 0.19 -10.87 -10.15
C HIS A 129 0.11 -9.47 -10.77
N GLU A 130 1.14 -9.05 -11.51
CA GLU A 130 1.20 -7.71 -12.10
C GLU A 130 0.17 -7.50 -13.23
N LEU A 131 -0.22 -8.56 -13.93
CA LEU A 131 -1.29 -8.50 -14.93
C LEU A 131 -2.66 -8.30 -14.27
N SER A 132 -2.85 -8.74 -13.03
CA SER A 132 -4.10 -8.53 -12.29
C SER A 132 -4.38 -7.03 -12.11
N HIS A 133 -3.39 -6.26 -11.65
CA HIS A 133 -3.51 -4.80 -11.51
C HIS A 133 -3.88 -4.11 -12.84
N GLN A 134 -3.29 -4.56 -13.96
CA GLN A 134 -3.60 -4.02 -15.29
C GLN A 134 -5.03 -4.33 -15.74
N VAL A 135 -5.43 -5.59 -15.62
CA VAL A 135 -6.75 -6.05 -16.06
C VAL A 135 -7.85 -5.45 -15.16
N LEU A 136 -7.61 -5.38 -13.85
CA LEU A 136 -8.52 -4.75 -12.89
C LEU A 136 -8.70 -3.26 -13.21
N HIS A 137 -7.61 -2.51 -13.38
CA HIS A 137 -7.72 -1.09 -13.69
C HIS A 137 -8.40 -0.84 -15.04
N GLN A 138 -8.16 -1.65 -16.07
CA GLN A 138 -8.93 -1.52 -17.33
C GLN A 138 -10.41 -1.91 -17.17
N ALA A 139 -10.71 -2.88 -16.31
CA ALA A 139 -12.09 -3.34 -16.06
C ALA A 139 -12.90 -2.35 -15.21
N LEU A 140 -12.25 -1.55 -14.36
CA LEU A 140 -12.87 -0.66 -13.36
C LEU A 140 -12.64 0.84 -13.62
N ASP A 141 -11.94 1.22 -14.70
CA ASP A 141 -11.52 2.60 -14.97
C ASP A 141 -12.68 3.60 -14.88
N ASN A 142 -12.64 4.44 -13.84
CA ASN A 142 -13.60 5.51 -13.64
C ASN A 142 -12.93 6.71 -12.93
N PRO A 143 -13.37 7.95 -13.19
CA PRO A 143 -12.73 9.15 -12.65
C PRO A 143 -13.30 9.59 -11.28
N TYR A 144 -14.16 8.80 -10.64
CA TYR A 144 -14.98 9.23 -9.49
C TYR A 144 -14.70 8.48 -8.19
N GLY A 145 -14.21 7.24 -8.26
CA GLY A 145 -13.91 6.41 -7.10
C GLY A 145 -12.73 5.46 -7.35
N GLY A 146 -12.71 4.36 -6.60
CA GLY A 146 -11.69 3.33 -6.69
C GLY A 146 -12.07 2.14 -5.81
N TRP A 147 -11.25 1.09 -5.85
CA TRP A 147 -11.41 -0.14 -5.09
C TRP A 147 -10.43 -0.18 -3.90
N PRO A 148 -10.69 -0.98 -2.85
CA PRO A 148 -9.78 -1.07 -1.71
C PRO A 148 -8.49 -1.81 -2.12
N LEU A 149 -7.35 -1.39 -1.57
CA LEU A 149 -6.04 -1.96 -1.90
C LEU A 149 -5.96 -3.48 -1.61
N TRP A 150 -6.64 -3.98 -0.56
CA TRP A 150 -6.71 -5.41 -0.28
C TRP A 150 -7.47 -6.22 -1.35
N PHE A 151 -8.37 -5.61 -2.13
CA PHE A 151 -9.06 -6.31 -3.23
C PHE A 151 -8.15 -6.41 -4.45
N ASP A 152 -7.42 -5.35 -4.78
CA ASP A 152 -6.43 -5.31 -5.86
C ASP A 152 -5.31 -6.34 -5.61
N GLU A 153 -4.67 -6.24 -4.44
CA GLU A 153 -3.58 -7.10 -4.02
C GLU A 153 -4.06 -8.53 -3.74
N GLY A 154 -5.30 -8.68 -3.27
CA GLY A 154 -5.95 -9.98 -3.12
C GLY A 154 -6.12 -10.69 -4.46
N LEU A 155 -6.54 -9.97 -5.51
CA LEU A 155 -6.72 -10.51 -6.85
C LEU A 155 -5.38 -10.89 -7.46
N ALA A 156 -4.39 -10.02 -7.30
CA ALA A 156 -3.03 -10.24 -7.75
C ALA A 156 -2.37 -11.44 -7.05
N VAL A 157 -2.56 -11.65 -5.75
CA VAL A 157 -2.04 -12.82 -5.03
C VAL A 157 -2.81 -14.10 -5.38
N PHE A 158 -4.15 -14.04 -5.47
CA PHE A 158 -5.00 -15.20 -5.79
C PHE A 158 -4.79 -15.75 -7.22
N ASN A 159 -4.38 -14.89 -8.16
CA ASN A 159 -4.12 -15.28 -9.54
C ASN A 159 -2.72 -15.87 -9.78
N GLN A 160 -1.81 -15.85 -8.80
CA GLN A 160 -0.49 -16.48 -8.91
C GLN A 160 -0.62 -17.99 -9.19
N GLU A 161 -0.10 -18.45 -10.33
CA GLU A 161 -0.02 -19.90 -10.65
C GLU A 161 1.02 -20.62 -9.77
N THR A 162 1.97 -19.88 -9.20
CA THR A 162 2.92 -20.35 -8.18
C THR A 162 2.81 -19.46 -6.94
N PRO A 163 1.97 -19.83 -5.95
CA PRO A 163 1.79 -19.04 -4.73
C PRO A 163 3.05 -18.99 -3.85
N ASP A 164 3.21 -17.91 -3.08
CA ASP A 164 4.25 -17.84 -2.05
C ASP A 164 3.92 -18.79 -0.88
N ALA A 165 4.78 -19.78 -0.66
CA ALA A 165 4.61 -20.79 0.38
C ALA A 165 4.75 -20.24 1.82
N SER A 166 5.27 -19.03 2.00
CA SER A 166 5.35 -18.36 3.31
C SER A 166 4.04 -17.69 3.72
N PHE A 167 3.20 -17.25 2.76
CA PHE A 167 1.98 -16.51 3.06
C PHE A 167 0.99 -17.27 3.96
N PRO A 168 0.70 -18.58 3.72
CA PRO A 168 -0.14 -19.35 4.63
C PRO A 168 0.44 -19.40 6.04
N VAL A 169 1.76 -19.54 6.18
CA VAL A 169 2.46 -19.63 7.48
C VAL A 169 2.41 -18.30 8.24
N MET A 170 2.69 -17.18 7.56
CA MET A 170 2.60 -15.83 8.14
C MET A 170 1.19 -15.53 8.65
N LEU A 171 0.17 -15.87 7.85
CA LEU A 171 -1.23 -15.68 8.23
C LEU A 171 -1.62 -16.56 9.44
N ASP A 172 -1.21 -17.83 9.43
CA ASP A 172 -1.44 -18.79 10.52
C ASP A 172 -0.77 -18.36 11.84
N GLU A 173 0.36 -17.68 11.77
CA GLU A 173 1.07 -17.14 12.92
C GLU A 173 0.41 -15.85 13.43
N ALA A 174 0.14 -14.89 12.53
CA ALA A 174 -0.53 -13.64 12.88
C ALA A 174 -1.94 -13.85 13.46
N ALA A 175 -2.71 -14.81 12.94
CA ALA A 175 -4.00 -15.22 13.50
C ALA A 175 -3.86 -15.73 14.94
N ARG A 176 -2.88 -16.61 15.18
CA ARG A 176 -2.60 -17.17 16.51
C ARG A 176 -2.05 -16.14 17.49
N ASN A 177 -1.41 -15.08 17.03
CA ASN A 177 -0.86 -14.02 17.87
C ASN A 177 -1.82 -12.83 18.06
N ALA A 178 -2.97 -12.82 17.37
CA ALA A 178 -3.90 -11.67 17.27
C ALA A 178 -3.28 -10.41 16.63
N GLU A 179 -2.43 -10.61 15.60
CA GLU A 179 -1.68 -9.57 14.87
C GLU A 179 -2.30 -9.23 13.50
N LEU A 180 -3.42 -9.87 13.12
CA LEU A 180 -4.17 -9.61 11.88
C LEU A 180 -4.68 -8.16 11.79
N ILE A 181 -4.54 -7.58 10.60
CA ILE A 181 -4.82 -6.16 10.35
C ILE A 181 -6.30 -5.98 10.02
N PRO A 182 -7.04 -4.99 10.54
CA PRO A 182 -8.43 -4.72 10.12
C PRO A 182 -8.57 -4.52 8.60
N LEU A 183 -9.62 -5.08 7.98
CA LEU A 183 -9.83 -4.92 6.54
C LEU A 183 -10.01 -3.45 6.11
N GLU A 184 -10.71 -2.66 6.93
CA GLU A 184 -10.83 -1.20 6.76
C GLU A 184 -9.44 -0.53 6.69
N ALA A 185 -8.50 -0.95 7.55
CA ALA A 185 -7.14 -0.42 7.56
C ALA A 185 -6.31 -0.83 6.32
N LEU A 186 -6.59 -2.01 5.73
CA LEU A 186 -5.97 -2.43 4.47
C LEU A 186 -6.63 -1.81 3.23
N ALA A 187 -7.77 -1.13 3.34
CA ALA A 187 -8.44 -0.54 2.19
C ALA A 187 -7.65 0.65 1.60
N ALA A 188 -7.01 1.45 2.46
CA ALA A 188 -6.36 2.71 2.07
C ALA A 188 -4.85 2.59 1.79
N SER A 189 -4.10 1.81 2.59
CA SER A 189 -2.65 1.70 2.45
C SER A 189 -2.07 0.54 3.25
N PHE A 190 -1.04 -0.13 2.72
CA PHE A 190 -0.29 -1.12 3.49
C PHE A 190 0.74 -0.46 4.43
N PRO A 191 1.10 -1.11 5.56
CA PRO A 191 2.12 -0.61 6.48
C PRO A 191 3.49 -0.46 5.81
N ALA A 192 4.25 0.57 6.19
CA ALA A 192 5.61 0.79 5.68
C ALA A 192 6.67 -0.18 6.25
N ASP A 193 6.32 -0.94 7.27
CA ASP A 193 7.15 -2.02 7.81
C ASP A 193 7.07 -3.25 6.90
N THR A 194 8.21 -3.82 6.50
CA THR A 194 8.29 -4.89 5.49
C THR A 194 7.56 -6.16 5.90
N GLU A 195 7.65 -6.57 7.17
CA GLU A 195 7.00 -7.79 7.66
C GLU A 195 5.48 -7.61 7.68
N ARG A 196 5.00 -6.46 8.17
CA ARG A 196 3.58 -6.10 8.14
C ARG A 196 3.04 -5.87 6.72
N ALA A 197 3.86 -5.41 5.79
CA ALA A 197 3.48 -5.31 4.38
C ALA A 197 3.29 -6.71 3.78
N LEU A 198 4.24 -7.63 3.97
CA LEU A 198 4.10 -9.03 3.53
C LEU A 198 2.87 -9.72 4.13
N LEU A 199 2.58 -9.48 5.42
CA LEU A 199 1.33 -9.93 6.04
C LEU A 199 0.09 -9.34 5.38
N SER A 200 0.15 -8.09 4.89
CA SER A 200 -0.96 -7.44 4.17
C SER A 200 -1.25 -8.13 2.82
N TYR A 201 -0.21 -8.51 2.06
CA TYR A 201 -0.36 -9.34 0.85
C TYR A 201 -0.95 -10.72 1.17
N ALA A 202 -0.40 -11.41 2.19
CA ALA A 202 -0.87 -12.73 2.61
C ALA A 202 -2.34 -12.71 3.07
N GLN A 203 -2.72 -11.68 3.82
CA GLN A 203 -4.09 -11.47 4.26
C GLN A 203 -5.02 -11.16 3.10
N SER A 204 -4.65 -10.23 2.21
CA SER A 204 -5.45 -9.84 1.04
C SER A 204 -5.76 -11.04 0.13
N GLY A 205 -4.75 -11.88 -0.16
CA GLY A 205 -4.94 -13.11 -0.92
C GLY A 205 -5.84 -14.14 -0.22
N SER A 206 -5.77 -14.24 1.11
CA SER A 206 -6.65 -15.11 1.88
C SER A 206 -8.10 -14.63 1.91
N VAL A 207 -8.32 -13.32 1.99
CA VAL A 207 -9.66 -12.71 1.97
C VAL A 207 -10.32 -12.95 0.62
N LEU A 208 -9.59 -12.77 -0.48
CA LEU A 208 -10.16 -13.05 -1.81
C LEU A 208 -10.40 -14.55 -2.05
N ALA A 209 -9.50 -15.42 -1.58
CA ALA A 209 -9.73 -16.86 -1.60
C ALA A 209 -10.98 -17.26 -0.79
N TYR A 210 -11.22 -16.61 0.36
CA TYR A 210 -12.42 -16.81 1.17
C TYR A 210 -13.69 -16.36 0.43
N ILE A 211 -13.69 -15.16 -0.19
CA ILE A 211 -14.81 -14.67 -1.01
C ILE A 211 -15.18 -15.69 -2.09
N ILE A 212 -14.18 -16.16 -2.84
CA ILE A 212 -14.40 -17.08 -3.96
C ILE A 212 -14.81 -18.48 -3.49
N ASN A 213 -14.37 -18.93 -2.32
CA ASN A 213 -14.74 -20.24 -1.77
C ASN A 213 -16.16 -20.27 -1.19
N GLU A 214 -16.58 -19.22 -0.47
CA GLU A 214 -17.89 -19.20 0.22
C GLU A 214 -19.00 -18.57 -0.64
N TYR A 215 -18.70 -17.50 -1.39
CA TYR A 215 -19.67 -16.73 -2.17
C TYR A 215 -19.54 -16.96 -3.68
N GLY A 216 -18.44 -17.59 -4.12
CA GLY A 216 -18.18 -17.89 -5.53
C GLY A 216 -17.60 -16.72 -6.32
N THR A 217 -17.21 -16.99 -7.57
CA THR A 217 -16.67 -15.96 -8.48
C THR A 217 -17.67 -14.87 -8.83
N GLU A 218 -18.98 -15.09 -8.67
CA GLU A 218 -19.99 -14.07 -8.97
C GLU A 218 -19.87 -12.87 -8.01
N ALA A 219 -19.57 -13.10 -6.73
CA ALA A 219 -19.33 -12.02 -5.77
C ALA A 219 -18.15 -11.11 -6.18
N ILE A 220 -17.14 -11.64 -6.87
CA ILE A 220 -16.04 -10.84 -7.42
C ILE A 220 -16.53 -9.90 -8.53
N ARG A 221 -17.50 -10.34 -9.34
CA ARG A 221 -18.13 -9.51 -10.38
C ARG A 221 -19.04 -8.47 -9.77
N GLU A 222 -19.89 -8.84 -8.81
CA GLU A 222 -20.78 -7.91 -8.12
C GLU A 222 -19.97 -6.82 -7.39
N MET A 223 -18.87 -7.18 -6.71
CA MET A 223 -17.92 -6.20 -6.15
C MET A 223 -17.27 -5.32 -7.21
N SER A 224 -16.85 -5.92 -8.33
CA SER A 224 -16.26 -5.19 -9.46
C SER A 224 -17.24 -4.19 -10.07
N ASP A 225 -18.51 -4.56 -10.18
CA ASP A 225 -19.55 -3.70 -10.73
C ASP A 225 -19.81 -2.48 -9.82
N GLY A 226 -19.92 -2.67 -8.50
CA GLY A 226 -20.05 -1.56 -7.55
C GLY A 226 -18.84 -0.60 -7.55
N PHE A 227 -17.61 -1.14 -7.56
CA PHE A 227 -16.41 -0.31 -7.65
C PHE A 227 -16.28 0.46 -8.99
N ARG A 228 -16.82 -0.09 -10.09
CA ARG A 228 -16.87 0.60 -11.39
C ARG A 228 -17.83 1.80 -11.37
N GLU A 229 -18.95 1.67 -10.66
CA GLU A 229 -19.91 2.76 -10.44
C GLU A 229 -19.48 3.72 -9.31
N ALA A 230 -18.26 3.57 -8.79
CA ALA A 230 -17.65 4.39 -7.74
C ALA A 230 -18.34 4.32 -6.36
N GLU A 231 -18.98 3.18 -6.06
CA GLU A 231 -19.59 2.94 -4.75
C GLU A 231 -18.53 2.80 -3.64
N PRO A 232 -18.77 3.34 -2.43
CA PRO A 232 -17.89 3.16 -1.27
C PRO A 232 -17.69 1.69 -0.89
N VAL A 233 -16.52 1.37 -0.33
CA VAL A 233 -16.15 -0.01 0.04
C VAL A 233 -17.16 -0.63 1.00
N GLU A 234 -17.64 0.15 1.96
CA GLU A 234 -18.62 -0.28 2.95
C GLU A 234 -19.99 -0.56 2.33
N GLU A 235 -20.38 0.17 1.28
CA GLU A 235 -21.65 -0.03 0.55
C GLU A 235 -21.54 -1.30 -0.32
N VAL A 236 -20.45 -1.47 -1.06
CA VAL A 236 -20.20 -2.69 -1.87
C VAL A 236 -20.15 -3.96 -1.00
N ILE A 237 -19.48 -3.92 0.15
CA ILE A 237 -19.46 -5.05 1.11
C ILE A 237 -20.85 -5.33 1.68
N GLN A 238 -21.63 -4.29 1.97
CA GLN A 238 -22.99 -4.40 2.50
C GLN A 238 -23.99 -4.96 1.48
N ASP A 239 -23.87 -4.59 0.21
CA ASP A 239 -24.79 -5.03 -0.84
C ASP A 239 -24.47 -6.45 -1.34
N VAL A 240 -23.19 -6.81 -1.48
CA VAL A 240 -22.76 -8.15 -1.91
C VAL A 240 -22.90 -9.20 -0.80
N PHE A 241 -22.47 -8.87 0.44
CA PHE A 241 -22.40 -9.86 1.53
C PHE A 241 -23.48 -9.70 2.59
N GLY A 242 -24.29 -8.64 2.55
CA GLY A 242 -25.32 -8.37 3.54
C GLY A 242 -24.77 -7.99 4.93
N LYS A 243 -23.51 -7.54 5.01
CA LYS A 243 -22.74 -7.33 6.25
C LYS A 243 -22.03 -5.98 6.25
N THR A 244 -21.78 -5.43 7.43
CA THR A 244 -20.77 -4.37 7.58
C THR A 244 -19.35 -4.92 7.34
N ILE A 245 -18.39 -4.04 7.03
CA ILE A 245 -16.98 -4.43 6.84
C ILE A 245 -16.39 -5.12 8.07
N ASP A 246 -16.78 -4.71 9.28
CA ASP A 246 -16.38 -5.36 10.55
C ASP A 246 -16.97 -6.76 10.72
N GLU A 247 -18.24 -6.96 10.35
CA GLU A 247 -18.89 -8.28 10.41
C GLU A 247 -18.29 -9.24 9.38
N PHE A 248 -17.96 -8.75 8.18
CA PHE A 248 -17.27 -9.51 7.14
C PHE A 248 -15.83 -9.87 7.55
N ASP A 249 -15.05 -8.92 8.09
CA ASP A 249 -13.71 -9.17 8.63
C ASP A 249 -13.75 -10.20 9.78
N ALA A 250 -14.70 -10.07 10.71
CA ALA A 250 -14.88 -11.01 11.80
C ALA A 250 -15.27 -12.43 11.32
N GLU A 251 -16.10 -12.54 10.28
CA GLU A 251 -16.49 -13.82 9.69
C GLU A 251 -15.33 -14.48 8.95
N TRP A 252 -14.60 -13.76 8.10
CA TRP A 252 -13.39 -14.25 7.45
C TRP A 252 -12.36 -14.73 8.49
N ARG A 253 -12.09 -13.93 9.54
CA ARG A 253 -11.19 -14.31 10.64
C ARG A 253 -11.62 -15.58 11.36
N SER A 254 -12.92 -15.88 11.42
CA SER A 254 -13.43 -17.09 12.06
C SER A 254 -13.03 -18.39 11.35
N THR A 255 -12.59 -18.30 10.09
CA THR A 255 -12.03 -19.43 9.33
C THR A 255 -10.56 -19.72 9.68
N LEU A 256 -9.87 -18.79 10.34
CA LEU A 256 -8.45 -18.88 10.69
C LEU A 256 -8.23 -19.51 12.08
N PRO A 257 -7.00 -19.98 12.41
CA PRO A 257 -6.71 -20.50 13.73
C PRO A 257 -6.97 -19.48 14.84
N ALA A 258 -7.75 -19.87 15.84
CA ALA A 258 -8.07 -19.01 16.98
C ALA A 258 -6.81 -18.48 17.70
N PRO A 259 -6.82 -17.24 18.22
CA PRO A 259 -5.73 -16.68 18.99
C PRO A 259 -5.30 -17.57 20.16
N ARG A 260 -3.99 -17.63 20.41
CA ARG A 260 -3.41 -18.31 21.57
C ARG A 260 -3.85 -17.58 22.82
N VAL A 261 -4.80 -18.15 23.55
CA VAL A 261 -5.14 -17.70 24.90
C VAL A 261 -3.91 -17.92 25.79
N ALA A 262 -3.15 -16.85 26.04
CA ALA A 262 -2.13 -16.86 27.07
C ALA A 262 -2.80 -17.26 28.40
N PRO A 263 -2.32 -18.27 29.13
CA PRO A 263 -2.90 -18.63 30.41
C PRO A 263 -2.82 -17.40 31.32
N ALA A 264 -3.99 -16.96 31.82
CA ALA A 264 -4.06 -15.80 32.69
C ALA A 264 -3.02 -15.96 33.82
N PRO A 265 -2.17 -14.96 34.09
CA PRO A 265 -1.18 -15.07 35.15
C PRO A 265 -1.90 -15.45 36.44
N PRO A 266 -1.37 -16.43 37.20
CA PRO A 266 -2.09 -17.01 38.32
C PRO A 266 -2.52 -15.90 39.27
N GLN A 267 -3.84 -15.69 39.39
CA GLN A 267 -4.36 -14.65 40.26
C GLN A 267 -3.96 -14.99 41.69
N ARG A 268 -2.90 -14.34 42.17
CA ARG A 268 -2.71 -14.14 43.59
C ARG A 268 -3.88 -13.30 44.03
N GLY A 269 -4.89 -13.96 44.61
CA GLY A 269 -5.91 -13.27 45.39
C GLY A 269 -5.24 -12.30 46.37
N PRO A 270 -5.89 -11.18 46.71
CA PRO A 270 -5.29 -10.11 47.50
C PRO A 270 -4.57 -10.71 48.70
N ALA A 271 -3.28 -10.42 48.83
CA ALA A 271 -2.44 -10.99 49.87
C ALA A 271 -3.16 -10.82 51.21
N ARG A 272 -3.43 -11.94 51.90
CA ARG A 272 -4.20 -11.92 53.16
C ARG A 272 -3.48 -10.95 54.08
N ALA A 273 -4.15 -9.84 54.39
CA ALA A 273 -3.51 -8.73 55.07
C ALA A 273 -2.88 -9.24 56.38
N PRO A 274 -1.67 -8.80 56.74
CA PRO A 274 -0.95 -9.29 57.92
C PRO A 274 -1.86 -9.27 59.16
N VAL A 275 -1.77 -10.32 59.98
CA VAL A 275 -2.68 -10.55 61.13
C VAL A 275 -2.55 -9.44 62.18
N ASP A 276 -1.40 -8.77 62.16
CA ASP A 276 -0.90 -7.65 62.96
C ASP A 276 -1.19 -6.26 62.35
N ARG A 277 -1.92 -6.14 61.21
CA ARG A 277 -2.23 -4.83 60.59
C ARG A 277 -3.03 -3.82 61.45
N PHE A 278 -3.40 -4.24 62.65
CA PHE A 278 -4.14 -3.47 63.65
C PHE A 278 -3.46 -3.51 65.04
N THR A 279 -2.22 -4.00 65.15
CA THR A 279 -1.44 -3.95 66.40
C THR A 279 -0.56 -2.71 66.52
N ASP A 280 -0.42 -1.94 65.44
CA ASP A 280 0.20 -0.62 65.50
C ASP A 280 -0.65 0.31 66.38
N GLU A 281 0.00 1.01 67.31
CA GLU A 281 -0.68 1.94 68.21
C GLU A 281 -1.29 3.10 67.40
N PRO A 282 -2.58 3.47 67.61
CA PRO A 282 -3.22 4.49 66.80
C PRO A 282 -2.50 5.83 66.92
N ILE A 283 -1.92 6.32 65.82
CA ILE A 283 -1.37 7.68 65.76
C ILE A 283 -2.53 8.67 65.86
N ILE A 284 -2.80 9.16 67.08
CA ILE A 284 -3.72 10.27 67.33
C ILE A 284 -3.01 11.57 66.89
N PRO A 285 -3.46 12.27 65.83
CA PRO A 285 -2.91 13.57 65.48
C PRO A 285 -3.19 14.55 66.63
N GLY A 286 -2.17 15.28 67.06
CA GLY A 286 -2.18 16.02 68.32
C GLY A 286 -3.34 17.01 68.48
N SER A 287 -3.87 17.11 69.69
CA SER A 287 -4.96 17.99 70.10
C SER A 287 -4.56 19.49 70.08
N GLN A 288 -4.52 20.08 68.88
CA GLN A 288 -4.46 21.53 68.71
C GLN A 288 -5.87 22.11 68.72
N THR A 289 -6.20 22.79 69.81
CA THR A 289 -7.43 23.57 69.97
C THR A 289 -7.36 24.86 69.16
N GLY A 290 -8.11 24.96 68.06
CA GLY A 290 -8.44 26.25 67.46
C GLY A 290 -8.51 26.30 65.93
N ARG A 291 -9.51 27.04 65.45
CA ARG A 291 -9.82 27.43 64.06
C ARG A 291 -10.33 26.32 63.13
N GLY A 292 -11.55 26.57 62.65
CA GLY A 292 -12.36 25.68 61.83
C GLY A 292 -11.87 25.49 60.40
N LEU A 293 -12.60 24.59 59.73
CA LEU A 293 -12.38 24.09 58.38
C LEU A 293 -12.52 25.18 57.30
N PRO A 294 -11.53 25.30 56.40
CA PRO A 294 -11.72 25.78 55.04
C PRO A 294 -11.42 24.66 54.02
N GLY A 295 -12.19 24.47 52.94
CA GLY A 295 -13.43 25.14 52.58
C GLY A 295 -14.09 24.45 51.38
N PHE A 296 -15.41 24.58 51.29
CA PHE A 296 -16.19 24.29 50.08
C PHE A 296 -16.54 25.64 49.43
N GLY A 297 -16.31 25.79 48.13
CA GLY A 297 -16.58 27.02 47.37
C GLY A 297 -15.45 28.06 47.43
N LEU A 298 -15.28 28.96 46.45
CA LEU A 298 -16.17 29.29 45.32
C LEU A 298 -15.37 29.57 44.03
N LEU A 299 -16.05 29.48 42.88
CA LEU A 299 -15.60 30.09 41.62
C LEU A 299 -15.66 31.62 41.74
N SER A 300 -14.55 32.32 41.47
CA SER A 300 -14.57 33.73 41.06
C SER A 300 -13.25 34.11 40.38
N GLN A 301 -13.35 35.05 39.44
CA GLN A 301 -12.28 35.81 38.80
C GLN A 301 -11.31 36.40 39.87
N GLN A 302 -10.04 36.71 39.58
CA GLN A 302 -9.66 37.83 38.70
C GLN A 302 -8.15 37.82 38.37
N ASN A 303 -7.78 38.46 37.25
CA ASN A 303 -6.39 38.68 36.80
C ASN A 303 -5.62 39.63 37.76
N ASP A 304 -4.29 39.55 37.77
CA ASP A 304 -3.40 40.49 37.04
C ASP A 304 -1.91 40.16 37.29
N ASP A 305 -1.07 40.68 36.38
CA ASP A 305 0.41 40.74 36.28
C ASP A 305 1.25 40.52 37.57
N ASP A 306 2.47 39.98 37.54
CA ASP A 306 3.61 40.40 36.71
C ASP A 306 4.77 39.38 36.82
N THR A 307 5.55 39.14 35.76
CA THR A 307 6.76 38.26 35.84
C THR A 307 7.98 38.87 35.15
N ASP A 308 8.91 39.35 35.98
CA ASP A 308 10.26 39.76 35.57
C ASP A 308 11.19 38.54 35.35
N LEU A 309 12.02 38.62 34.32
CA LEU A 309 13.17 37.72 34.02
C LEU A 309 14.42 38.18 34.86
N PRO A 310 15.67 37.64 34.76
CA PRO A 310 16.29 36.63 33.86
C PRO A 310 17.24 35.65 34.65
N PRO A 311 18.50 35.31 34.26
CA PRO A 311 19.11 34.66 33.07
C PRO A 311 19.53 33.18 33.38
N GLY A 312 20.35 32.39 32.64
CA GLY A 312 21.04 32.50 31.33
C GLY A 312 22.55 32.12 31.36
N VAL A 313 23.09 31.56 30.25
CA VAL A 313 24.53 31.24 29.95
C VAL A 313 25.11 29.99 30.70
N ALA A 314 25.43 28.84 30.06
CA ALA A 314 26.58 28.43 29.22
C ALA A 314 27.93 28.28 30.00
N ASP A 315 28.93 27.43 29.67
CA ASP A 315 29.26 26.68 28.42
C ASP A 315 30.30 25.54 28.67
N GLY A 316 30.48 24.59 27.71
CA GLY A 316 31.62 23.65 27.55
C GLY A 316 31.77 22.45 28.52
N GLY A 317 32.35 21.29 28.17
CA GLY A 317 32.85 20.76 26.87
C GLY A 317 33.81 19.56 27.06
N GLY A 318 33.68 18.46 26.28
CA GLY A 318 34.63 17.33 26.31
C GLY A 318 34.15 16.03 25.61
N LEU A 319 34.96 15.51 24.66
CA LEU A 319 34.77 14.22 23.95
C LEU A 319 35.68 13.12 24.54
N PRO A 320 35.38 11.81 24.35
CA PRO A 320 36.05 11.04 23.29
C PRO A 320 35.09 10.02 22.57
N PRO A 321 35.55 9.17 21.61
CA PRO A 321 34.70 8.74 20.48
C PRO A 321 34.30 7.24 20.47
N THR A 322 33.28 6.87 19.67
CA THR A 322 33.33 5.78 18.66
C THR A 322 32.03 5.66 17.83
N SER A 323 32.19 5.08 16.63
CA SER A 323 31.21 4.28 15.85
C SER A 323 30.01 4.92 15.11
N VAL A 324 30.03 4.65 13.80
CA VAL A 324 28.89 4.44 12.86
C VAL A 324 28.02 5.66 12.49
N LEU A 325 28.19 6.09 11.24
CA LEU A 325 27.30 7.00 10.52
C LEU A 325 25.96 6.32 10.20
N ALA A 326 24.98 6.50 11.07
CA ALA A 326 23.57 6.42 10.68
C ALA A 326 23.15 7.78 10.11
N PHE A 327 22.86 7.84 8.81
CA PHE A 327 22.23 9.03 8.23
C PHE A 327 20.72 8.98 8.47
N ILE A 328 20.28 9.75 9.46
CA ILE A 328 18.86 10.06 9.70
C ILE A 328 18.54 11.40 9.04
N ALA A 329 17.52 11.40 8.18
CA ALA A 329 16.66 12.53 7.85
C ALA A 329 15.28 11.91 7.55
N ILE A 330 14.21 12.09 8.34
CA ILE A 330 13.50 13.35 8.65
C ILE A 330 13.17 14.10 7.35
N GLY A 331 11.91 14.30 6.96
CA GLY A 331 10.63 13.95 7.58
C GLY A 331 9.52 14.90 7.08
N CYS A 332 8.25 14.52 7.29
CA CYS A 332 7.03 15.33 6.98
C CYS A 332 6.79 15.59 5.47
N ALA A 333 5.56 15.53 4.94
CA ALA A 333 4.28 15.85 5.54
C ALA A 333 3.13 15.09 4.86
N GLY A 334 2.06 14.81 5.63
CA GLY A 334 0.77 14.53 5.02
C GLY A 334 0.18 15.81 4.44
N LEU A 335 -0.19 15.80 3.16
CA LEU A 335 -0.96 16.88 2.54
C LEU A 335 -1.86 16.31 1.45
N LEU A 336 -3.16 16.45 1.65
CA LEU A 336 -4.18 16.33 0.60
C LEU A 336 -3.85 17.35 -0.51
N VAL A 337 -3.41 16.88 -1.68
CA VAL A 337 -3.24 17.75 -2.86
C VAL A 337 -3.86 17.10 -4.09
N MET A 338 -5.15 17.40 -4.29
CA MET A 338 -5.77 17.41 -5.61
C MET A 338 -5.06 18.46 -6.49
N THR A 339 -4.12 18.05 -7.34
CA THR A 339 -3.63 18.88 -8.46
C THR A 339 -3.31 18.03 -9.68
N GLY A 340 -4.03 18.29 -10.77
CA GLY A 340 -3.62 17.84 -12.10
C GLY A 340 -2.27 18.46 -12.50
N ILE A 341 -1.40 17.67 -13.13
CA ILE A 341 -0.05 18.08 -13.50
C ILE A 341 -0.11 19.02 -14.72
N VAL A 342 0.07 20.32 -14.48
CA VAL A 342 0.42 21.28 -15.54
C VAL A 342 1.93 21.43 -15.57
N LEU A 343 2.56 20.92 -16.64
CA LEU A 343 4.01 20.94 -16.80
C LEU A 343 4.49 22.35 -17.23
N PHE A 344 5.15 23.08 -16.33
CA PHE A 344 5.86 24.31 -16.69
C PHE A 344 7.20 24.00 -17.36
N VAL A 345 7.34 24.37 -18.65
CA VAL A 345 8.61 24.28 -19.39
C VAL A 345 9.23 25.67 -19.53
N THR A 346 10.45 25.83 -19.01
CA THR A 346 11.18 27.10 -19.01
C THR A 346 11.63 27.49 -20.42
N VAL A 347 11.09 28.58 -20.97
CA VAL A 347 11.49 29.09 -22.29
C VAL A 347 12.84 29.80 -22.23
N ARG A 348 13.87 29.22 -22.87
CA ARG A 348 15.07 29.97 -23.27
C ARG A 348 14.84 30.58 -24.65
N VAL A 349 14.73 31.90 -24.72
CA VAL A 349 14.66 32.64 -26.00
C VAL A 349 16.06 32.72 -26.62
N LEU A 350 16.25 32.08 -27.78
CA LEU A 350 17.38 32.36 -28.66
C LEU A 350 17.05 33.57 -29.54
N GLN A 351 17.73 34.69 -29.31
CA GLN A 351 17.66 35.84 -30.22
C GLN A 351 18.49 35.57 -31.48
N ALA A 352 17.82 35.30 -32.59
CA ALA A 352 18.45 35.32 -33.91
C ALA A 352 18.55 36.78 -34.41
N ALA A 353 19.76 37.22 -34.76
CA ALA A 353 20.01 38.56 -35.27
C ALA A 353 19.36 38.77 -36.65
N ARG A 354 18.77 39.95 -36.87
CA ARG A 354 18.36 40.41 -38.21
C ARG A 354 19.51 41.16 -38.88
N SER A 355 19.81 40.80 -40.12
CA SER A 355 20.61 41.59 -41.06
C SER A 355 19.94 41.50 -42.44
N GLY A 356 19.55 42.65 -43.00
CA GLY A 356 18.72 42.75 -44.21
C GLY A 356 17.49 43.60 -43.94
#